data_AF-A0A4P9W0I6-F1
#
_entry.id   AF-A0A4P9W0I6-F1
#
_cell.length_a   1.000
_cell.length_b   1.000
_cell.length_c   1.000
_cell.angle_alpha   90.00
_cell.angle_beta   90.00
_cell.angle_gamma   90.00
#
_symmetry.space_group_name_H-M   'P 1'
#
loop_
_entity.id
_entity.type
_entity.pdbx_description
1 polymer ?
#
loop_
_entity_poly.entity_id
_entity_poly.type
_entity_poly.pdbx_seq_one_letter_code
_entity_poly.pdbx_strand_id
1 'polypeptide(L)' 'TRYVSIGHRLTGWNAVKNRVQQLDMALTEGETKAVTQKIKELADIRPLSIEEVDILL' A
#
# COMPACT_ATOMS: atom_id res chain seq x y z
N THR A 1 -0.54 -6.02 -22.90
CA THR A 1 -1.18 -5.06 -21.95
C THR A 1 -0.08 -4.41 -21.16
N ARG A 2 0.11 -3.09 -21.28
CA ARG A 2 1.17 -2.40 -20.51
C ARG A 2 0.80 -2.48 -19.03
N TYR A 3 1.67 -3.07 -18.21
CA TYR A 3 1.61 -2.93 -16.76
C TYR A 3 1.53 -1.43 -16.49
N VAL A 4 0.37 -0.95 -16.06
CA VAL A 4 0.31 0.36 -15.44
C VAL A 4 1.13 0.16 -14.17
N SER A 5 2.32 0.79 -14.08
CA SER A 5 3.08 0.86 -12.83
C SER A 5 2.27 1.70 -11.83
N ILE A 6 1.21 1.10 -11.31
CA ILE A 6 0.49 1.60 -10.13
C ILE A 6 1.38 1.43 -8.89
N GLY A 7 2.51 0.70 -8.98
CA GLY A 7 3.44 0.46 -7.87
C GLY A 7 3.95 1.71 -7.14
N HIS A 8 4.00 2.90 -7.76
CA HIS A 8 4.33 4.15 -7.05
C HIS A 8 3.11 4.98 -6.64
N ARG A 9 1.95 4.72 -7.25
CA ARG A 9 0.68 5.42 -6.99
C ARG A 9 -0.18 4.72 -5.92
N LEU A 10 0.02 3.40 -5.72
CA LEU A 10 -0.61 2.56 -4.70
C LEU A 10 0.15 2.55 -3.34
N THR A 11 1.35 3.13 -3.28
CA THR A 11 2.21 3.14 -2.07
C THR A 11 2.15 4.47 -1.30
N GLY A 12 1.33 5.41 -1.76
CA GLY A 12 1.05 6.65 -1.04
C GLY A 12 0.06 6.44 0.11
N TRP A 13 0.15 7.26 1.15
CA TRP A 13 -0.72 7.18 2.34
C TRP A 13 -2.22 7.19 1.99
N ASN A 14 -2.64 8.01 1.02
CA ASN A 14 -4.03 8.03 0.55
C ASN A 14 -4.45 6.71 -0.10
N ALA A 15 -3.55 6.07 -0.86
CA ALA A 15 -3.85 4.81 -1.52
C ALA A 15 -3.95 3.66 -0.50
N VAL A 16 -3.02 3.62 0.46
CA VAL A 16 -3.04 2.66 1.57
C VAL A 16 -4.29 2.85 2.42
N LYS A 17 -4.60 4.09 2.84
CA LYS A 17 -5.81 4.39 3.62
C LYS A 17 -7.10 3.98 2.88
N ASN A 18 -7.20 4.28 1.59
CA ASN A 18 -8.34 3.85 0.78
C ASN A 18 -8.42 2.32 0.72
N ARG A 19 -7.28 1.62 0.65
CA ARG A 19 -7.26 0.15 0.60
C ARG A 19 -7.68 -0.49 1.92
N VAL A 20 -7.19 0.04 3.04
CA VAL A 20 -7.63 -0.33 4.40
C VAL A 20 -9.14 -0.19 4.55
N GLN A 21 -9.72 0.90 4.05
CA GLN A 21 -11.17 1.12 4.06
C GLN A 21 -11.93 0.13 3.15
N GLN A 22 -11.38 -0.21 1.99
CA GLN A 22 -11.99 -1.20 1.09
C GLN A 22 -11.98 -2.63 1.64
N LEU A 23 -11.00 -2.93 2.49
CA LEU A 23 -10.85 -4.23 3.15
C LEU A 23 -11.57 -4.27 4.51
N ASP A 24 -12.31 -3.21 4.86
CA ASP A 24 -13.00 -3.05 6.15
C ASP A 24 -12.09 -3.28 7.37
N MET A 25 -10.80 -2.91 7.24
CA MET A 25 -9.81 -3.06 8.30
C MET A 25 -9.88 -1.89 9.27
N ALA A 26 -9.97 -2.19 10.57
CA ALA A 26 -10.03 -1.19 11.63
C ALA A 26 -8.63 -0.75 12.08
N LEU A 27 -7.79 -0.26 11.15
CA LEU A 27 -6.48 0.30 11.48
C LEU A 27 -6.61 1.76 11.93
N THR A 28 -5.88 2.11 12.98
CA THR A 28 -5.70 3.50 13.38
C THR A 28 -4.87 4.27 12.34
N GLU A 29 -4.92 5.60 12.41
CA GLU A 29 -4.10 6.43 11.53
C GLU A 29 -2.59 6.18 11.74
N GLY A 30 -2.17 5.88 12.97
CA GLY A 30 -0.78 5.55 13.31
C GLY A 30 -0.33 4.24 12.65
N GLU A 31 -1.13 3.19 12.77
CA GLU A 31 -0.86 1.89 12.14
C GLU A 31 -0.86 2.01 10.61
N THR A 32 -1.84 2.73 10.05
CA THR A 32 -1.90 2.99 8.60
C THR A 32 -0.64 3.68 8.10
N LYS A 33 -0.12 4.68 8.85
CA LYS A 33 1.14 5.36 8.52
C LYS A 33 2.35 4.44 8.64
N ALA A 34 2.42 3.62 9.69
CA ALA A 34 3.51 2.66 9.87
C ALA A 34 3.57 1.63 8.74
N VAL A 35 2.43 1.05 8.37
CA VAL A 35 2.34 0.11 7.25
C VAL A 35 2.63 0.78 5.91
N THR A 36 2.15 2.01 5.70
CA THR A 36 2.49 2.81 4.50
C THR A 36 4.00 3.00 4.37
N GLN A 37 4.72 3.30 5.47
CA GLN A 37 6.17 3.43 5.44
C GLN A 37 6.83 2.11 5.05
N LYS A 38 6.37 0.99 5.62
CA LYS A 38 6.91 -0.33 5.28
C LYS A 38 6.72 -0.69 3.80
N ILE A 39 5.54 -0.39 3.25
CA ILE A 39 5.22 -0.57 1.84
C ILE A 39 6.15 0.27 0.96
N LYS A 40 6.45 1.51 1.34
CA LYS A 40 7.38 2.38 0.59
C LYS A 40 8.82 1.85 0.59
N GLU A 41 9.32 1.43 1.76
CA GLU A 41 10.66 0.83 1.87
C GLU A 41 10.82 -0.38 0.94
N LEU A 42 9.79 -1.22 0.85
CA LEU A 42 9.78 -2.36 -0.06
C LEU A 42 9.65 -1.94 -1.54
N ALA A 43 8.86 -0.91 -1.82
CA ALA A 43 8.68 -0.35 -3.16
C ALA A 43 9.94 0.31 -3.73
N ASP A 44 10.78 0.89 -2.86
CA ASP A 44 12.07 1.47 -3.23
C ASP A 44 13.08 0.40 -3.68
N ILE A 45 12.95 -0.82 -3.15
CA ILE A 45 13.78 -1.98 -3.53
C ILE A 45 13.27 -2.61 -4.83
N ARG A 46 11.95 -2.78 -4.96
CA ARG A 46 11.32 -3.38 -6.14
C ARG A 46 9.85 -2.95 -6.29
N PRO A 47 9.29 -2.96 -7.50
CA PRO A 47 7.86 -2.81 -7.69
C PRO A 47 7.06 -3.84 -6.88
N LEU A 48 5.99 -3.39 -6.24
CA LEU A 48 5.04 -4.24 -5.53
C LEU A 48 3.74 -4.38 -6.35
N SER A 49 3.20 -5.59 -6.35
CA SER A 49 1.83 -5.87 -6.81
C SER A 49 0.79 -5.42 -5.77
N ILE A 50 -0.48 -5.33 -6.19
CA ILE A 50 -1.56 -4.97 -5.27
C ILE A 50 -1.80 -6.07 -4.23
N GLU A 51 -1.63 -7.33 -4.64
CA GLU A 51 -1.76 -8.50 -3.76
C GLU A 51 -0.68 -8.47 -2.67
N GLU A 52 0.55 -8.08 -2.99
CA GLU A 52 1.62 -7.92 -1.99
C GLU A 52 1.36 -6.75 -1.05
N VAL A 53 0.77 -5.67 -1.54
CA VAL A 53 0.33 -4.57 -0.67
C VAL A 53 -0.73 -5.06 0.31
N ASP A 54 -1.72 -5.82 -0.15
CA ASP A 54 -2.78 -6.36 0.71
C ASP A 54 -2.25 -7.33 1.79
N ILE A 55 -1.20 -8.10 1.49
CA ILE A 55 -0.53 -8.98 2.48
C ILE A 55 0.17 -8.18 3.59
N LEU A 56 0.59 -6.94 3.30
CA LEU A 56 1.29 -6.07 4.26
C LEU A 56 0.33 -5.24 5.12
N LEU A 57 -0.94 -5.10 4.70
CA LEU A 57 -2.00 -4.39 5.42
C LEU A 57 -2.55 -5.27 6.54
#